data_AF-A0A072NNG6-F1
#
_entry.id   AF-A0A072NNG6-F1
#
_cell.length_a   1.000
_cell.length_b   1.000
_cell.length_c   1.000
_cell.angle_alpha   90.00
_cell.angle_beta   90.00
_cell.angle_gamma   90.00
#
_symmetry.space_group_name_H-M   'P 1'
#
loop_
_entity.id
_entity.type
_entity.pdbx_description
1 polymer ?
#
loop_
_entity_poly.entity_id
_entity_poly.type
_entity_poly.pdbx_seq_one_letter_code
_entity_poly.pdbx_strand_id
1 'polypeptide(L)'
;MIHISYSEENANKKVKAPLTKRGNKTRQKLLVAAEKVFGETGYFQASIVDITKEASVAQGTFYIYFPSKYAIFEELITQMSKDFRSKIKGEIGGVKDYQQVLRIGFRTFFSWVKEHRNLYSIVQQVLLVDENLYRSYYQRLAEGISEN
;
A
#
# COMPACT_ATOMS: atom_id res chain seq x y z
N MET A 1 18.96 -18.62 -10.77
CA MET A 1 18.55 -17.24 -10.43
C MET A 1 17.30 -16.97 -11.24
N ILE A 2 16.12 -17.15 -10.64
CA ILE A 2 14.85 -17.14 -11.38
C ILE A 2 14.46 -15.67 -11.57
N HIS A 3 14.70 -15.13 -12.77
CA HIS A 3 14.10 -13.88 -13.20
C HIS A 3 12.59 -14.11 -13.33
N ILE A 4 11.85 -13.70 -12.31
CA ILE A 4 10.39 -13.73 -12.31
C ILE A 4 9.94 -12.47 -13.07
N SER A 5 9.68 -12.65 -14.37
CA SER A 5 9.09 -11.69 -15.30
C SER A 5 7.63 -11.38 -14.97
N TYR A 6 7.33 -10.90 -13.76
CA TYR A 6 5.96 -10.51 -13.36
C TYR A 6 5.67 -9.01 -13.56
N SER A 7 6.70 -8.19 -13.77
CA SER A 7 6.61 -6.73 -13.77
C SER A 7 6.11 -6.12 -15.09
N GLU A 8 6.39 -6.73 -16.24
CA GLU A 8 6.12 -6.05 -17.53
C GLU A 8 4.70 -6.26 -18.07
N GLU A 9 4.02 -7.37 -17.75
CA GLU A 9 2.73 -7.70 -18.39
C GLU A 9 1.49 -7.11 -17.68
N ASN A 10 1.63 -6.62 -16.44
CA ASN A 10 0.50 -6.13 -15.63
C ASN A 10 0.38 -4.60 -15.56
N ALA A 11 1.30 -3.86 -16.17
CA ALA A 11 1.53 -2.43 -15.87
C ALA A 11 0.58 -1.44 -16.58
N ASN A 12 -0.46 -1.87 -17.32
CA ASN A 12 -1.14 -0.91 -18.22
C ASN A 12 -2.68 -0.96 -18.28
N LYS A 13 -3.35 -1.01 -17.12
CA LYS A 13 -4.73 -0.50 -16.99
C LYS A 13 -4.83 0.41 -15.77
N LYS A 14 -5.05 1.72 -16.02
CA LYS A 14 -5.25 2.71 -14.95
C LYS A 14 -6.49 2.36 -14.12
N VAL A 15 -6.33 2.28 -12.81
CA VAL A 15 -7.43 2.23 -11.85
C VAL A 15 -8.30 3.46 -12.03
N LYS A 16 -9.59 3.27 -12.33
CA LYS A 16 -10.54 4.39 -12.45
C LYS A 16 -11.09 4.75 -11.07
N ALA A 17 -10.97 6.01 -10.69
CA ALA A 17 -11.57 6.52 -9.47
C ALA A 17 -13.11 6.49 -9.59
N PRO A 18 -13.84 6.01 -8.57
CA PRO A 18 -15.29 6.00 -8.58
C PRO A 18 -15.87 7.41 -8.51
N LEU A 19 -16.88 7.68 -9.34
CA LEU A 19 -17.54 8.99 -9.42
C LEU A 19 -18.64 9.18 -8.35
N THR A 20 -19.05 8.11 -7.64
CA THR A 20 -20.16 8.16 -6.67
C THR A 20 -19.69 7.84 -5.25
N LYS A 21 -20.38 8.38 -4.24
CA LYS A 21 -20.14 8.05 -2.81
C LYS A 21 -20.21 6.54 -2.55
N ARG A 22 -21.20 5.86 -3.15
CA ARG A 22 -21.35 4.40 -3.04
C ARG A 22 -20.16 3.66 -3.67
N GLY A 23 -19.71 4.08 -4.84
CA GLY A 23 -18.55 3.49 -5.51
C GLY A 23 -17.27 3.64 -4.69
N ASN A 24 -17.05 4.82 -4.10
CA ASN A 24 -15.92 5.05 -3.19
C ASN A 24 -15.97 4.15 -1.95
N LYS A 25 -17.16 3.97 -1.35
CA LYS A 25 -17.33 3.04 -0.21
C LYS A 25 -16.98 1.60 -0.60
N THR A 26 -17.43 1.13 -1.76
CA THR A 26 -17.11 -0.23 -2.24
C THR A 26 -15.62 -0.39 -2.53
N ARG A 27 -15.01 0.59 -3.17
CA ARG A 27 -13.56 0.58 -3.44
C ARG A 27 -12.74 0.52 -2.15
N GLN A 28 -13.15 1.27 -1.12
CA GLN A 28 -12.49 1.22 0.18
C GLN A 28 -12.68 -0.12 0.89
N LYS A 29 -13.87 -0.73 0.81
CA LYS A 29 -14.06 -2.10 1.32
C LYS A 29 -13.10 -3.11 0.69
N LEU A 30 -12.89 -3.00 -0.61
CA LEU A 30 -11.94 -3.86 -1.33
C LEU A 30 -10.50 -3.65 -0.86
N LEU A 31 -10.07 -2.40 -0.63
CA LEU A 31 -8.71 -2.10 -0.13
C LEU A 31 -8.49 -2.64 1.28
N VAL A 32 -9.45 -2.44 2.20
CA VAL A 32 -9.39 -2.98 3.57
C VAL A 32 -9.33 -4.50 3.55
N ALA A 33 -10.16 -5.14 2.72
CA ALA A 33 -10.14 -6.58 2.55
C ALA A 33 -8.80 -7.08 1.97
N ALA A 34 -8.24 -6.36 0.99
CA ALA A 34 -6.96 -6.68 0.41
C ALA A 34 -5.82 -6.57 1.42
N GLU A 35 -5.80 -5.52 2.25
CA GLU A 35 -4.83 -5.37 3.34
C GLU A 35 -4.86 -6.58 4.29
N LYS A 36 -6.06 -7.02 4.68
CA LYS A 36 -6.20 -8.19 5.54
C LYS A 36 -5.71 -9.46 4.86
N VAL A 37 -6.20 -9.76 3.65
CA VAL A 37 -5.86 -10.98 2.92
C VAL A 37 -4.36 -11.06 2.60
N PHE A 38 -3.77 -9.98 2.10
CA PHE A 38 -2.32 -9.92 1.84
C PHE A 38 -1.48 -9.99 3.12
N GLY A 39 -1.97 -9.40 4.21
CA GLY A 39 -1.30 -9.47 5.51
C GLY A 39 -1.29 -10.88 6.10
N GLU A 40 -2.38 -11.62 5.94
CA GLU A 40 -2.55 -12.96 6.52
C GLU A 40 -1.92 -14.08 5.67
N THR A 41 -2.04 -13.99 4.34
CA THR A 41 -1.66 -15.09 3.43
C THR A 41 -0.47 -14.78 2.53
N GLY A 42 -0.09 -13.51 2.39
CA GLY A 42 0.92 -13.05 1.45
C GLY A 42 0.40 -12.91 0.01
N TYR A 43 1.04 -12.03 -0.77
CA TYR A 43 0.62 -11.65 -2.12
C TYR A 43 0.46 -12.84 -3.07
N PHE A 44 1.43 -13.76 -3.05
CA PHE A 44 1.44 -14.89 -4.00
C PHE A 44 0.27 -15.85 -3.74
N GLN A 45 -0.04 -16.13 -2.46
CA GLN A 45 -1.11 -17.05 -2.08
C GLN A 45 -2.51 -16.41 -2.13
N ALA A 46 -2.60 -15.10 -1.88
CA ALA A 46 -3.85 -14.36 -1.94
C ALA A 46 -4.53 -14.44 -3.32
N SER A 47 -5.85 -14.58 -3.33
CA SER A 47 -6.65 -14.52 -4.56
C SER A 47 -7.66 -13.38 -4.56
N ILE A 48 -8.12 -12.97 -5.75
CA ILE A 48 -9.22 -12.00 -5.92
C ILE A 48 -10.51 -12.54 -5.27
N VAL A 49 -10.70 -13.87 -5.26
CA VAL A 49 -11.84 -14.51 -4.60
C VAL A 49 -11.78 -14.29 -3.09
N ASP A 50 -10.61 -14.42 -2.47
CA ASP A 50 -10.46 -14.21 -1.02
C ASP A 50 -10.75 -12.75 -0.66
N ILE A 51 -10.22 -11.81 -1.45
CA ILE A 51 -10.45 -10.36 -1.26
C ILE A 51 -11.93 -10.02 -1.41
N THR A 52 -12.61 -10.56 -2.42
CA THR A 52 -14.02 -10.23 -2.68
C THR A 52 -14.96 -10.86 -1.65
N LYS A 53 -14.64 -12.06 -1.17
CA LYS A 53 -15.31 -12.71 -0.03
C LYS A 53 -15.15 -11.87 1.25
N GLU A 54 -13.93 -11.49 1.60
CA GLU A 54 -13.66 -10.65 2.78
C GLU A 54 -14.38 -9.30 2.68
N ALA A 55 -14.39 -8.67 1.51
CA ALA A 55 -15.09 -7.40 1.27
C ALA A 55 -16.63 -7.54 1.24
N SER A 56 -17.17 -8.77 1.23
CA SER A 56 -18.59 -9.07 1.03
C SER A 56 -19.17 -8.44 -0.24
N VAL A 57 -18.48 -8.63 -1.38
CA VAL A 57 -18.91 -8.16 -2.70
C VAL A 57 -18.80 -9.27 -3.74
N ALA A 58 -19.59 -9.17 -4.81
CA ALA A 58 -19.49 -10.12 -5.92
C ALA A 58 -18.15 -9.97 -6.66
N GLN A 59 -17.58 -11.06 -7.17
CA GLN A 59 -16.27 -11.05 -7.84
C GLN A 59 -16.21 -10.07 -9.04
N GLY A 60 -17.29 -9.99 -9.83
CA GLY A 60 -17.38 -9.01 -10.93
C GLY A 60 -17.28 -7.54 -10.47
N THR A 61 -17.63 -7.26 -9.21
CA THR A 61 -17.50 -5.92 -8.61
C THR A 61 -16.04 -5.52 -8.47
N PHE A 62 -15.12 -6.46 -8.23
CA PHE A 62 -13.69 -6.18 -8.14
C PHE A 62 -13.17 -5.51 -9.41
N TYR A 63 -13.47 -6.11 -10.57
CA TYR A 63 -12.98 -5.67 -11.87
C TYR A 63 -13.53 -4.32 -12.33
N ILE A 64 -14.59 -3.80 -11.68
CA ILE A 64 -15.05 -2.42 -11.88
C ILE A 64 -14.00 -1.42 -11.37
N TYR A 65 -13.29 -1.75 -10.29
CA TYR A 65 -12.34 -0.87 -9.61
C TYR A 65 -10.90 -1.22 -9.91
N PHE A 66 -10.56 -2.51 -9.91
CA PHE A 66 -9.19 -2.99 -10.00
C PHE A 66 -9.07 -3.99 -11.15
N PRO A 67 -8.24 -3.70 -12.18
CA PRO A 67 -8.10 -4.59 -13.32
C PRO A 67 -7.36 -5.89 -12.99
N SER A 68 -6.63 -5.94 -11.87
CA SER A 68 -5.84 -7.10 -11.45
C SER A 68 -5.60 -7.12 -9.94
N LYS A 69 -5.15 -8.26 -9.42
CA LYS A 69 -4.64 -8.40 -8.04
C LYS A 69 -3.44 -7.46 -7.79
N TYR A 70 -2.60 -7.28 -8.80
CA TYR A 70 -1.48 -6.34 -8.73
C TYR A 70 -1.95 -4.90 -8.56
N ALA A 71 -2.97 -4.46 -9.32
CA ALA A 71 -3.45 -3.08 -9.25
C ALA A 71 -3.98 -2.67 -7.87
N ILE A 72 -4.69 -3.57 -7.17
CA ILE A 72 -5.13 -3.29 -5.80
C ILE A 72 -3.96 -3.33 -4.81
N PHE A 73 -2.96 -4.19 -5.03
CA PHE A 73 -1.75 -4.28 -4.22
C PHE A 73 -0.90 -3.00 -4.34
N GLU A 74 -0.60 -2.57 -5.57
CA GLU A 74 0.12 -1.33 -5.87
C GLU A 74 -0.59 -0.12 -5.25
N GLU A 75 -1.90 -0.05 -5.38
CA GLU A 75 -2.65 1.05 -4.81
C GLU A 75 -2.59 1.04 -3.27
N LEU A 76 -2.77 -0.13 -2.65
CA LEU A 76 -2.68 -0.28 -1.20
C LEU A 76 -1.32 0.24 -0.68
N ILE A 77 -0.21 -0.16 -1.30
CA ILE A 77 1.13 0.32 -0.95
C ILE A 77 1.27 1.83 -1.13
N THR A 78 0.72 2.36 -2.22
CA THR A 78 0.74 3.80 -2.49
C THR A 78 -0.03 4.59 -1.44
N GLN A 79 -1.18 4.09 -0.99
CA GLN A 79 -1.96 4.71 0.09
C GLN A 79 -1.21 4.65 1.43
N MET A 80 -0.67 3.48 1.79
CA MET A 80 0.12 3.31 3.02
C MET A 80 1.33 4.26 3.06
N SER A 81 2.06 4.39 1.95
CA SER A 81 3.17 5.35 1.81
C SER A 81 2.70 6.79 2.01
N LYS A 82 1.56 7.17 1.42
CA LYS A 82 1.00 8.52 1.55
C LYS A 82 0.60 8.83 2.99
N ASP A 83 -0.12 7.92 3.64
CA ASP A 83 -0.61 8.10 5.00
C ASP A 83 0.56 8.20 5.99
N PHE A 84 1.58 7.35 5.82
CA PHE A 84 2.77 7.39 6.66
C PHE A 84 3.56 8.69 6.50
N ARG A 85 3.76 9.16 5.25
CA ARG A 85 4.41 10.47 5.01
C ARG A 85 3.64 11.61 5.61
N SER A 86 2.31 11.59 5.51
CA SER A 86 1.47 12.60 6.13
C SER A 86 1.63 12.60 7.66
N LYS A 87 1.70 11.42 8.28
CA LYS A 87 1.91 11.28 9.72
C LYS A 87 3.30 11.78 10.13
N ILE A 88 4.36 11.37 9.44
CA ILE A 88 5.72 11.87 9.72
C ILE A 88 5.77 13.40 9.58
N LYS A 89 5.32 13.94 8.45
CA LYS A 89 5.39 15.39 8.17
C LYS A 89 4.67 16.22 9.25
N GLY A 90 3.55 15.72 9.77
CA GLY A 90 2.84 16.37 10.89
C GLY A 90 3.64 16.39 12.19
N GLU A 91 4.42 15.34 12.46
CA GLU A 91 5.19 15.18 13.70
C GLU A 91 6.56 15.88 13.67
N ILE A 92 7.21 15.94 12.49
CA ILE A 92 8.54 16.56 12.34
C ILE A 92 8.49 18.04 11.95
N GLY A 93 7.30 18.56 11.60
CA GLY A 93 7.10 19.92 11.14
C GLY A 93 7.76 20.96 12.04
N GLY A 94 8.68 21.74 11.49
CA GLY A 94 9.37 22.82 12.21
C GLY A 94 10.54 22.38 13.10
N VAL A 95 10.87 21.09 13.14
CA VAL A 95 12.06 20.57 13.83
C VAL A 95 13.29 20.78 12.96
N LYS A 96 14.25 21.60 13.43
CA LYS A 96 15.48 21.94 12.69
C LYS A 96 16.65 21.00 12.96
N ASP A 97 16.64 20.32 14.10
CA ASP A 97 17.70 19.39 14.48
C ASP A 97 17.48 18.02 13.81
N TYR A 98 18.42 17.61 12.97
CA TYR A 98 18.35 16.35 12.23
C TYR A 98 18.26 15.13 13.16
N GLN A 99 18.95 15.15 14.31
CA GLN A 99 18.88 14.02 15.25
C GLN A 99 17.47 13.88 15.85
N GLN A 100 16.81 15.00 16.15
CA GLN A 100 15.42 15.01 16.59
C GLN A 100 14.45 14.58 15.49
N VAL A 101 14.64 15.03 14.24
CA VAL A 101 13.85 14.56 13.08
C VAL A 101 13.93 13.05 12.97
N LEU A 102 15.13 12.47 13.04
CA LEU A 102 15.30 11.02 13.00
C LEU A 102 14.63 10.32 14.19
N ARG A 103 14.80 10.83 15.41
CA ARG A 103 14.20 10.24 16.62
C ARG A 103 12.66 10.23 16.54
N ILE A 104 12.07 11.35 16.12
CA ILE A 104 10.62 11.47 15.94
C ILE A 104 10.18 10.55 14.81
N GLY A 105 10.86 10.57 13.67
CA GLY A 105 10.57 9.70 12.52
C GLY A 105 10.56 8.21 12.89
N PHE A 106 11.59 7.72 13.59
CA PHE A 106 11.64 6.33 14.07
C PHE A 106 10.52 6.03 15.06
N ARG A 107 10.25 6.93 16.02
CA ARG A 107 9.15 6.74 16.98
C ARG A 107 7.80 6.64 16.28
N THR A 108 7.55 7.50 15.31
CA THR A 108 6.33 7.51 14.50
C THR A 108 6.22 6.24 13.67
N PHE A 109 7.32 5.78 13.05
CA PHE A 109 7.39 4.50 12.33
C PHE A 109 6.99 3.33 13.21
N PHE A 110 7.68 3.13 14.35
CA PHE A 110 7.42 1.99 15.22
C PHE A 110 6.01 2.02 15.83
N SER A 111 5.50 3.21 16.17
CA SER A 111 4.13 3.36 16.66
C SER A 111 3.10 2.96 15.59
N TRP A 112 3.34 3.39 14.35
CA TRP A 112 2.46 3.06 13.23
C TRP A 112 2.52 1.58 12.84
N VAL A 113 3.70 0.95 12.81
CA VAL A 113 3.82 -0.50 12.59
C VAL A 113 3.12 -1.30 13.70
N LYS A 114 3.15 -0.82 14.94
CA LYS A 114 2.42 -1.46 16.06
C LYS A 114 0.90 -1.38 15.89
N GLU A 115 0.40 -0.27 15.36
CA GLU A 115 -1.03 -0.05 15.07
C GLU A 115 -1.49 -0.86 13.85
N HIS A 116 -0.62 -1.06 12.87
CA HIS A 116 -0.93 -1.76 11.61
C HIS A 116 -0.09 -3.04 11.46
N ARG A 117 -0.52 -4.12 12.11
CA ARG A 117 0.22 -5.41 12.15
C ARG A 117 0.60 -5.98 10.78
N ASN A 118 -0.25 -5.78 9.77
CA ASN A 118 -0.06 -6.32 8.42
C ASN A 118 0.82 -5.43 7.53
N LEU A 119 1.12 -4.22 7.99
CA LEU A 119 1.71 -3.20 7.14
C LEU A 119 3.15 -3.51 6.76
N TYR A 120 3.95 -3.85 7.76
CA TYR A 120 5.36 -4.15 7.55
C TYR A 120 5.54 -5.40 6.69
N SER A 121 4.68 -6.42 6.88
CA SER A 121 4.73 -7.64 6.06
C SER A 121 4.35 -7.35 4.61
N ILE A 122 3.34 -6.52 4.33
CA ILE A 122 2.94 -6.15 2.96
C ILE A 122 4.05 -5.40 2.24
N VAL A 123 4.70 -4.42 2.89
CA VAL A 123 5.82 -3.66 2.29
C VAL A 123 7.01 -4.58 1.98
N GLN A 124 7.30 -5.56 2.85
CA GLN A 124 8.35 -6.54 2.59
C GLN A 124 8.02 -7.46 1.40
N GLN A 125 6.75 -7.82 1.21
CA GLN A 125 6.32 -8.61 0.06
C GLN A 125 6.59 -7.89 -1.27
N VAL A 126 6.56 -6.55 -1.31
CA VAL A 126 6.82 -5.75 -2.52
C VAL A 126 8.17 -6.08 -3.12
N LEU A 127 9.20 -6.29 -2.29
CA LEU A 127 10.55 -6.66 -2.76
C LEU A 127 10.55 -7.91 -3.63
N LEU A 128 9.63 -8.84 -3.34
CA LEU A 128 9.50 -10.11 -4.08
C LEU A 128 8.58 -9.99 -5.30
N VAL A 129 7.72 -8.96 -5.35
CA VAL A 129 6.68 -8.79 -6.36
C VAL A 129 7.11 -7.81 -7.45
N ASP A 130 7.59 -6.62 -7.06
CA ASP A 130 8.02 -5.57 -7.97
C ASP A 130 9.09 -4.70 -7.31
N GLU A 131 10.34 -4.84 -7.78
CA GLU A 131 11.49 -4.10 -7.28
C GLU A 131 11.37 -2.58 -7.53
N ASN A 132 10.76 -2.16 -8.63
CA ASN A 132 10.57 -0.74 -8.95
C ASN A 132 9.54 -0.11 -8.01
N LEU A 133 8.47 -0.82 -7.69
CA LEU A 133 7.48 -0.37 -6.70
C LEU A 133 8.11 -0.29 -5.31
N TYR A 134 8.97 -1.25 -4.94
CA TYR A 134 9.73 -1.22 -3.70
C TYR A 134 10.64 0.02 -3.63
N ARG A 135 11.42 0.28 -4.70
CA ARG A 135 12.28 1.47 -4.80
C ARG A 135 11.49 2.76 -4.72
N SER A 136 10.38 2.86 -5.46
CA SER A 136 9.49 4.02 -5.46
C SER A 136 8.88 4.30 -4.09
N TYR A 137 8.48 3.25 -3.36
CA TYR A 137 7.97 3.38 -2.00
C TYR A 137 9.00 4.07 -1.08
N TYR A 138 10.23 3.57 -1.01
CA TYR A 138 11.26 4.16 -0.13
C TYR A 138 11.75 5.53 -0.61
N GLN A 139 11.83 5.76 -1.92
CA GLN A 139 12.18 7.07 -2.45
C GLN A 139 11.17 8.14 -2.02
N ARG A 140 9.86 7.86 -2.18
CA ARG A 140 8.80 8.78 -1.74
C ARG A 140 8.85 9.03 -0.23
N LEU A 141 9.14 7.99 0.57
CA LEU A 141 9.31 8.13 2.02
C LEU A 141 10.47 9.07 2.36
N ALA A 142 11.62 8.91 1.69
CA ALA A 142 12.79 9.75 1.90
C ALA A 142 12.52 11.21 1.51
N GLU A 143 11.89 11.44 0.36
CA GLU A 143 11.46 12.78 -0.10
C GLU A 143 10.59 13.48 0.95
N GLY A 144 9.62 12.76 1.53
CA GLY A 144 8.74 13.29 2.57
C GLY A 144 9.43 13.69 3.88
N ILE A 145 10.63 13.16 4.15
CA ILE A 145 11.44 13.52 5.32
C ILE A 145 12.38 14.70 4.99
N SER A 146 12.89 14.77 3.75
CA SER A 146 13.82 15.83 3.31
C SER A 146 13.14 17.18 3.02
N GLU A 147 11.84 17.20 2.76
CA GLU A 147 11.06 18.43 2.51
C GLU A 147 10.62 19.16 3.80
N ASN A 148 11.24 18.86 4.94
CA ASN A 148 10.94 19.46 6.25
C ASN A 148 11.78 20.70 6.57
#